data_AF-A0A4Y2RHS8-F1
#
_entry.id   AF-A0A4Y2RHS8-F1
#
_cell.length_a   1.000
_cell.length_b   1.000
_cell.length_c   1.000
_cell.angle_alpha   90.00
_cell.angle_beta   90.00
_cell.angle_gamma   90.00
#
_symmetry.space_group_name_H-M   'P 1'
#
loop_
_entity.id
_entity.type
_entity.pdbx_description
1 polymer ?
#
loop_
_entity_poly.entity_id
_entity_poly.type
_entity_poly.pdbx_seq_one_letter_code
_entity_poly.pdbx_strand_id
1 'polypeptide(L)'
;MSGQHAGVQAFIQCAYKNAQYVHCYVHQLNLIVGQATSKNQQVRVFFSNLSDITNFFNKSPQRIAILDETVRKRIPDGSDTRWNFRNRTINTVHEYREQLIECMGKNRVSI
;
A
#
# COMPACT_ATOMS: atom_id res chain seq x y z
N MET A 1 -1.76 0.74 -20.47
CA MET A 1 -3.03 0.57 -19.75
C MET A 1 -4.12 1.30 -20.52
N SER A 2 -4.76 0.65 -21.47
CA SER A 2 -6.03 1.11 -22.03
C SER A 2 -7.13 0.41 -21.26
N GLY A 3 -7.97 1.16 -20.54
CA GLY A 3 -9.17 0.61 -19.93
C GLY A 3 -10.18 0.15 -21.00
N GLN A 4 -11.25 -0.53 -20.56
CA GLN A 4 -12.33 -1.00 -21.44
C GLN A 4 -12.99 0.13 -22.26
N HIS A 5 -13.07 1.32 -21.68
CA HIS A 5 -13.48 2.53 -22.37
C HIS A 5 -12.19 3.27 -22.76
N ALA A 6 -12.04 3.58 -24.04
CA ALA A 6 -10.89 4.24 -24.65
C ALA A 6 -10.03 5.02 -23.64
N GLY A 7 -8.73 4.68 -23.54
CA GLY A 7 -7.87 5.16 -22.45
C GLY A 7 -7.84 6.69 -22.31
N VAL A 8 -7.39 7.18 -21.15
CA VAL A 8 -7.38 8.62 -20.79
C VAL A 8 -6.85 9.52 -21.92
N GLN A 9 -5.84 9.05 -22.66
CA GLN A 9 -5.33 9.73 -23.85
C GLN A 9 -6.41 10.00 -24.91
N ALA A 10 -7.19 8.99 -25.29
CA ALA A 10 -8.22 9.10 -26.32
C ALA A 10 -9.35 10.03 -25.88
N PHE A 11 -9.71 10.02 -24.59
CA PHE A 11 -10.68 10.96 -24.03
C PHE A 11 -10.20 12.41 -24.13
N ILE A 12 -8.94 12.67 -23.74
CA ILE A 12 -8.34 14.01 -23.81
C ILE A 12 -8.23 14.49 -25.26
N GLN A 13 -7.82 13.61 -26.17
CA GLN A 13 -7.68 13.94 -27.59
C GLN A 13 -9.03 14.18 -28.30
N CYS A 14 -10.10 13.53 -27.82
CA CYS A 14 -11.46 13.77 -28.32
C CYS A 14 -11.94 15.18 -27.96
N ALA A 15 -11.73 15.61 -26.70
CA ALA A 15 -12.11 16.94 -26.24
C ALA A 15 -11.17 18.05 -26.75
N TYR A 16 -9.87 17.76 -26.87
CA TYR A 16 -8.84 18.73 -27.20
C TYR A 16 -7.85 18.14 -28.22
N LYS A 17 -8.17 18.30 -29.52
CA LYS A 17 -7.38 17.70 -30.62
C LYS A 17 -5.90 18.09 -30.66
N ASN A 18 -5.55 19.26 -30.13
CA ASN A 18 -4.17 19.76 -30.12
C ASN A 18 -3.40 19.45 -28.83
N ALA A 19 -4.06 18.88 -27.81
CA ALA A 19 -3.42 18.58 -26.54
C ALA A 19 -2.50 17.36 -26.67
N GLN A 20 -1.24 17.53 -26.24
CA GLN A 20 -0.28 16.43 -26.17
C GLN A 20 -0.46 15.69 -24.85
N TYR A 21 -0.67 14.38 -24.93
CA TYR A 21 -0.77 13.52 -23.76
C TYR A 21 0.53 12.76 -23.54
N VAL A 22 1.11 12.90 -22.36
CA VAL A 22 2.34 12.20 -21.97
C VAL A 22 2.05 11.31 -20.77
N HIS A 23 2.38 10.03 -20.89
CA HIS A 23 2.27 9.10 -19.77
C HIS A 23 3.34 9.38 -18.71
N CYS A 24 2.95 9.30 -17.44
CA CYS A 24 3.89 9.42 -16.32
C CYS A 24 4.78 8.17 -16.23
N TYR A 25 6.08 8.32 -16.44
CA TYR A 25 7.06 7.23 -16.34
C TYR A 25 7.07 6.56 -14.96
N VAL A 26 6.85 7.34 -13.88
CA VAL A 26 6.78 6.80 -12.51
C VAL A 26 5.62 5.81 -12.37
N HIS A 27 4.47 6.11 -13.00
CA HIS A 27 3.33 5.19 -13.00
C HIS A 27 3.63 3.91 -13.80
N GLN A 28 4.31 4.03 -14.94
CA GLN A 28 4.73 2.85 -15.71
C GLN A 28 5.70 1.96 -14.92
N LEU A 29 6.69 2.57 -14.25
CA LEU A 29 7.61 1.84 -13.40
C LEU A 29 6.88 1.13 -12.25
N ASN A 30 5.92 1.81 -11.61
CA ASN A 30 5.08 1.23 -10.56
C ASN A 30 4.35 -0.03 -11.03
N LEU A 31 3.79 0.00 -12.26
CA LEU A 31 3.11 -1.14 -12.85
C LEU A 31 4.07 -2.30 -13.15
N ILE A 32 5.24 -2.01 -13.72
CA ILE A 32 6.25 -3.03 -14.03
C ILE A 32 6.71 -3.72 -12.75
N VAL A 33 7.01 -2.95 -11.70
CA VAL A 33 7.41 -3.49 -10.40
C VAL A 33 6.28 -4.31 -9.76
N GLY A 34 5.05 -3.81 -9.78
CA GLY A 34 3.88 -4.55 -9.30
C GLY A 34 3.68 -5.88 -10.05
N GLN A 35 3.82 -5.86 -11.37
CA GLN A 35 3.71 -7.07 -12.20
C GLN A 35 4.85 -8.05 -11.93
N ALA A 36 6.09 -7.59 -11.89
CA ALA A 36 7.26 -8.43 -11.59
C ALA A 36 7.14 -9.09 -10.21
N THR A 37 6.78 -8.31 -9.18
CA THR A 37 6.59 -8.82 -7.82
C THR A 37 5.41 -9.79 -7.72
N SER A 38 4.35 -9.58 -8.51
CA SER A 38 3.22 -10.51 -8.58
C SER A 38 3.58 -11.90 -9.13
N LYS A 39 4.67 -12.05 -9.89
CA LYS A 39 5.07 -13.37 -10.41
C LYS A 39 5.66 -14.27 -9.34
N ASN A 40 6.23 -13.71 -8.27
CA ASN A 40 6.82 -14.47 -7.18
C ASN A 40 5.81 -14.65 -6.03
N GLN A 41 5.47 -15.91 -5.71
CA GLN A 41 4.51 -16.24 -4.65
C GLN A 41 4.91 -15.68 -3.28
N GLN A 42 6.18 -15.81 -2.89
CA GLN A 42 6.66 -15.38 -1.57
C GLN A 42 6.58 -13.86 -1.44
N VAL A 43 6.93 -13.14 -2.50
CA VAL A 43 6.82 -11.68 -2.54
C VAL A 43 5.35 -11.24 -2.45
N ARG A 44 4.43 -11.93 -3.13
CA ARG A 44 2.99 -11.64 -3.00
C ARG A 44 2.49 -11.85 -1.57
N VAL A 45 2.84 -12.96 -0.94
CA VAL A 45 2.45 -13.26 0.45
C VAL A 45 3.01 -12.21 1.40
N PHE A 46 4.28 -11.82 1.23
CA PHE A 46 4.89 -10.75 2.02
C PHE A 46 4.10 -9.44 1.94
N PHE A 47 3.76 -8.98 0.74
CA PHE A 47 2.99 -7.75 0.57
C PHE A 47 1.53 -7.88 1.04
N SER A 48 0.93 -9.07 0.96
CA SER A 48 -0.40 -9.34 1.54
C SER A 48 -0.34 -9.19 3.06
N ASN A 49 0.63 -9.83 3.71
CA ASN A 49 0.79 -9.78 5.16
C ASN A 49 0.99 -8.34 5.66
N LEU A 50 1.76 -7.51 4.94
CA LEU A 50 1.92 -6.10 5.29
C LEU A 50 0.60 -5.31 5.22
N SER A 51 -0.22 -5.56 4.19
CA SER A 51 -1.56 -4.99 4.08
C SER A 51 -2.47 -5.49 5.20
N ASP A 52 -2.39 -6.77 5.56
CA ASP A 52 -3.19 -7.36 6.64
C ASP A 52 -2.83 -6.80 8.02
N ILE A 53 -1.54 -6.58 8.31
CA ILE A 53 -1.09 -5.90 9.53
C ILE A 53 -1.71 -4.51 9.62
N THR A 54 -1.65 -3.74 8.54
CA THR A 54 -2.17 -2.37 8.51
C THR A 54 -3.70 -2.36 8.69
N ASN A 55 -4.40 -3.25 7.99
CA ASN A 55 -5.85 -3.43 8.10
C ASN A 55 -6.27 -3.91 9.49
N PHE A 56 -5.49 -4.79 10.13
CA PHE A 56 -5.77 -5.29 11.46
C PHE A 56 -5.88 -4.12 12.45
N PHE A 57 -4.86 -3.27 12.53
CA PHE A 57 -4.90 -2.12 13.43
C PHE A 57 -5.99 -1.12 13.03
N ASN A 58 -6.06 -0.72 11.75
CA ASN A 58 -6.97 0.35 11.31
C ASN A 58 -8.47 0.00 11.45
N LYS A 59 -8.83 -1.28 11.52
CA LYS A 59 -10.23 -1.71 11.66
C LYS A 59 -10.80 -1.62 13.08
N SER A 60 -10.00 -1.30 14.11
CA SER A 60 -10.51 -1.18 15.49
C SER A 60 -9.88 0.01 16.22
N PRO A 61 -10.70 0.95 16.74
CA PRO A 61 -10.21 2.04 17.59
C PRO A 61 -9.44 1.56 18.82
N GLN A 62 -9.81 0.41 19.39
CA GLN A 62 -9.11 -0.18 20.53
C GLN A 62 -7.70 -0.63 20.14
N ARG A 63 -7.55 -1.31 18.99
CA ARG A 63 -6.23 -1.75 18.49
C ARG A 63 -5.35 -0.57 18.10
N ILE A 64 -5.95 0.47 17.55
CA ILE A 64 -5.34 1.78 17.29
C ILE A 64 -4.81 2.42 18.58
N ALA A 65 -5.54 2.35 19.69
CA ALA A 65 -5.10 2.89 20.98
C ALA A 65 -3.92 2.10 21.57
N ILE A 66 -3.98 0.77 21.54
CA ILE A 66 -2.87 -0.10 21.99
C ILE A 66 -1.61 0.11 21.13
N LEU A 67 -1.79 0.32 19.82
CA LEU A 67 -0.71 0.66 18.90
C LEU A 67 -0.05 2.00 19.27
N ASP A 68 -0.85 3.02 19.59
CA ASP A 68 -0.33 4.32 20.01
C ASP A 68 0.40 4.24 21.35
N GLU A 69 -0.09 3.44 22.29
CA GLU A 69 0.55 3.24 23.59
C GLU A 69 1.91 2.54 23.45
N THR A 70 1.96 1.46 22.66
CA THR A 70 3.13 0.56 22.60
C THR A 70 4.16 1.03 21.57
N VAL A 71 3.71 1.42 20.38
CA VAL A 71 4.58 1.75 19.23
C VAL A 71 4.73 3.25 19.04
N ARG A 72 3.74 4.06 19.46
CA ARG A 72 3.69 5.53 19.28
C ARG A 72 3.87 5.99 17.84
N LYS A 73 3.68 5.08 16.88
CA LYS A 73 3.79 5.33 15.45
C LYS A 73 2.63 4.69 14.71
N ARG A 74 1.96 5.49 13.88
CA ARG A 74 0.93 4.99 12.97
C ARG A 74 1.56 4.26 11.81
N ILE A 75 1.02 3.09 11.50
CA ILE A 75 1.36 2.35 10.28
C ILE A 75 0.64 3.04 9.12
N PRO A 76 1.35 3.63 8.15
CA PRO A 76 0.72 4.29 7.03
C PRO A 76 0.00 3.27 6.16
N ASP A 77 -1.21 3.61 5.75
CA ASP A 77 -1.96 2.80 4.80
C ASP A 77 -1.29 2.82 3.42
N GLY A 78 -1.24 1.63 2.80
CA GLY A 78 -0.66 1.48 1.47
C GLY A 78 -1.66 1.89 0.41
N SER A 79 -1.29 2.76 -0.54
CA SER A 79 -2.13 3.00 -1.72
C SER A 79 -1.72 2.08 -2.87
N ASP A 80 -2.66 1.39 -3.49
CA ASP A 80 -2.39 0.55 -4.67
C ASP A 80 -1.86 1.35 -5.88
N THR A 81 -2.17 2.65 -5.93
CA THR A 81 -1.73 3.54 -7.00
C THR A 81 -0.31 4.07 -6.81
N ARG A 82 0.34 3.84 -5.66
CA ARG A 82 1.67 4.40 -5.36
C ARG A 82 2.53 3.42 -4.54
N TRP A 83 3.49 2.77 -5.20
CA TRP A 83 4.49 1.90 -4.60
C TRP A 83 5.31 2.59 -3.51
N ASN A 84 5.56 3.90 -3.65
CA ASN A 84 6.22 4.71 -2.63
C ASN A 84 5.51 4.68 -1.26
N PHE A 85 4.19 4.45 -1.23
CA PHE A 85 3.47 4.26 0.04
C PHE A 85 3.76 2.90 0.67
N ARG A 86 3.90 1.83 -0.14
CA ARG A 86 4.30 0.51 0.36
C ARG A 86 5.70 0.55 0.99
N ASN A 87 6.63 1.35 0.46
CA ASN A 87 7.95 1.54 1.07
C ASN A 87 7.87 2.12 2.50
N ARG A 88 7.00 3.12 2.73
CA ARG A 88 6.81 3.69 4.08
C ARG A 88 6.25 2.66 5.05
N THR A 89 5.28 1.86 4.61
CA THR A 89 4.71 0.77 5.41
C THR A 89 5.77 -0.27 5.74
N ILE A 90 6.57 -0.70 4.76
CA ILE A 90 7.69 -1.64 4.97
C ILE A 90 8.66 -1.11 6.02
N ASN A 91 9.14 0.13 5.84
CA ASN A 91 10.14 0.70 6.75
C ASN A 91 9.58 0.85 8.16
N THR A 92 8.31 1.25 8.30
CA THR A 92 7.65 1.33 9.61
C THR A 92 7.55 -0.04 10.27
N VAL A 93 7.10 -1.07 9.54
CA VAL A 93 6.99 -2.42 10.10
C VAL A 93 8.37 -3.02 10.44
N HIS A 94 9.39 -2.70 9.65
CA HIS A 94 10.76 -3.12 9.90
C HIS A 94 11.37 -2.43 11.13
N GLU A 95 11.27 -1.10 11.21
CA GLU A 95 11.82 -0.29 12.30
C GLU A 95 11.16 -0.62 13.65
N TYR A 96 9.83 -0.82 13.66
CA TYR A 96 9.06 -1.06 14.88
C TYR A 96 8.69 -2.54 15.07
N ARG A 97 9.47 -3.47 14.48
CA ARG A 97 9.11 -4.89 14.43
C ARG A 97 8.89 -5.51 15.81
N GLU A 98 9.77 -5.23 16.76
CA GLU A 98 9.70 -5.80 18.10
C GLU A 98 8.50 -5.26 18.88
N GLN A 99 8.26 -3.95 18.84
CA GLN A 99 7.10 -3.34 19.51
C GLN A 99 5.79 -3.79 18.89
N LEU A 100 5.75 -4.02 17.57
CA LEU A 100 4.58 -4.57 16.88
C LEU A 100 4.27 -6.00 17.32
N ILE A 101 5.29 -6.83 17.55
CA ILE A 101 5.11 -8.19 18.07
C ILE A 101 4.57 -8.14 19.50
N GLU A 102 5.12 -7.29 20.36
CA GLU A 102 4.61 -7.07 21.72
C GLU A 102 3.15 -6.59 21.69
N CYS A 103 2.85 -5.59 20.86
CA CYS A 103 1.52 -5.03 20.67
C CYS A 103 0.51 -6.11 20.23
N MET A 104 0.89 -6.98 19.29
CA MET A 104 0.04 -8.10 18.86
C MET A 104 -0.18 -9.14 19.98
N GLY A 105 0.80 -9.34 20.86
CA GLY A 105 0.65 -10.16 22.07
C GLY A 105 -0.40 -9.60 23.04
N LYS A 106 -0.38 -8.29 23.30
CA LYS A 106 -1.37 -7.61 24.16
C LYS A 106 -2.79 -7.71 23.60
N ASN A 107 -2.94 -7.60 22.28
CA ASN A 107 -4.24 -7.71 21.59
C ASN A 107 -4.88 -9.11 21.69
N ARG A 108 -4.14 -10.17 22.04
CA ARG A 108 -4.70 -11.52 22.24
C ARG A 108 -5.38 -11.72 23.60
N VAL A 109 -5.07 -10.89 24.58
CA VAL A 109 -5.60 -11.01 25.96
C VAL A 109 -6.95 -10.28 26.11
N SER A 110 -7.29 -9.40 25.17
CA SER A 110 -8.49 -8.54 25.21
C SER A 110 -9.66 -9.03 24.34
N ILE A 111 -9.58 -10.24 23.77
CA ILE A 111 -10.66 -10.89 22.99
C ILE A 111 -11.22 -12.06 23.79
#